data_AF-A0A821NJ69-F1
#
_entry.id   AF-A0A821NJ69-F1
#
_cell.length_a   1.000
_cell.length_b   1.000
_cell.length_c   1.000
_cell.angle_alpha   90.00
_cell.angle_beta   90.00
_cell.angle_gamma   90.00
#
_symmetry.space_group_name_H-M   'P 1'
#
loop_
_entity.id
_entity.type
_entity.pdbx_description
1 polymer ?
#
loop_
_entity_poly.entity_id
_entity_poly.type
_entity_poly.pdbx_seq_one_letter_code
_entity_poly.pdbx_strand_id
1 'polypeptide(L)'
;MNRKHNVIVFNALHTLFTLSSYLAIPRVYARIIDLQVCAWLKQDPIESDRISTWIEEHHSVLQFDKSLDAYKDDSHREMACFKIAGEVLLYASIVPIIEQQMNKINLWNYYITIEMPALNIMLQMLLNGILIDREELINDREDLLTLMNKLELQAYRLVKRRFKMNRQKDLIKILYSELHLPIQRTPHGRICLKKSYLNILATKHPLPKLITEYRQVQSALDRCIDRFEQYINEPSKPQSLQRLRREASWQTERTYAYCHFS
;
A
#
# COMPACT_ATOMS: atom_id res chain seq x y z
N MET A 1 36.66 9.88 17.44
CA MET A 1 35.28 10.38 17.20
C MET A 1 34.78 9.78 15.89
N ASN A 2 33.90 8.78 15.94
CA ASN A 2 33.31 8.19 14.73
C ASN A 2 32.41 9.25 14.05
N ARG A 3 32.89 9.85 12.95
CA ARG A 3 32.01 10.62 12.06
C ARG A 3 31.00 9.63 11.48
N LYS A 4 29.75 9.67 11.95
CA LYS A 4 28.66 8.98 11.28
C LYS A 4 28.55 9.60 9.89
N HIS A 5 28.79 8.81 8.85
CA HIS A 5 28.59 9.26 7.48
C HIS A 5 27.09 9.49 7.24
N ASN A 6 26.77 10.54 6.50
CA ASN A 6 25.41 10.78 6.01
C ASN A 6 25.19 9.86 4.80
N VAL A 7 24.08 9.14 4.79
CA VAL A 7 23.63 8.32 3.66
C VAL A 7 22.36 8.94 3.14
N ILE A 8 22.40 9.44 1.90
CA ILE A 8 21.27 10.11 1.27
C ILE A 8 20.59 9.10 0.36
N VAL A 9 19.26 9.00 0.48
CA VAL A 9 18.43 8.06 -0.27
C VAL A 9 17.08 8.70 -0.58
N PHE A 10 16.39 8.17 -1.58
CA PHE A 10 14.98 8.44 -1.85
C PHE A 10 14.23 7.15 -1.54
N ASN A 11 13.26 7.21 -0.62
CA ASN A 11 12.59 6.02 -0.07
C ASN A 11 13.56 5.11 0.72
N ALA A 12 14.00 5.60 1.88
CA ALA A 12 14.88 4.87 2.78
C ALA A 12 14.25 3.58 3.28
N LEU A 13 12.94 3.55 3.54
CA LEU A 13 12.27 2.36 4.06
C LEU A 13 12.40 1.18 3.08
N HIS A 14 12.06 1.40 1.80
CA HIS A 14 12.20 0.39 0.75
C HIS A 14 13.67 -0.01 0.55
N THR A 15 14.58 0.97 0.52
CA THR A 15 16.01 0.72 0.32
C THR A 15 16.58 -0.15 1.44
N LEU A 16 16.31 0.21 2.69
CA LEU A 16 16.77 -0.54 3.86
C LEU A 16 16.13 -1.91 3.95
N PHE A 17 14.84 -2.03 3.65
CA PHE A 17 14.16 -3.32 3.58
C PHE A 17 14.82 -4.22 2.52
N THR A 18 15.11 -3.69 1.34
CA THR A 18 15.78 -4.43 0.27
C THR A 18 17.18 -4.88 0.69
N LEU A 19 18.00 -3.98 1.23
CA LEU A 19 19.34 -4.32 1.72
C LEU A 19 19.31 -5.38 2.82
N SER A 20 18.37 -5.24 3.76
CA SER A 20 18.23 -6.17 4.89
C SER A 20 17.74 -7.54 4.45
N SER A 21 16.74 -7.58 3.56
CA SER A 21 16.11 -8.83 3.11
C SER A 21 16.95 -9.61 2.11
N TYR A 22 17.62 -8.94 1.17
CA TYR A 22 18.39 -9.62 0.12
C TYR A 22 19.86 -9.81 0.46
N LEU A 23 20.49 -8.82 1.11
CA LEU A 23 21.92 -8.85 1.40
C LEU A 23 22.22 -9.23 2.86
N ALA A 24 21.17 -9.53 3.66
CA ALA A 24 21.29 -9.87 5.08
C ALA A 24 22.06 -8.81 5.89
N ILE A 25 22.01 -7.53 5.47
CA ILE A 25 22.65 -6.43 6.19
C ILE A 25 21.75 -6.08 7.38
N PRO A 26 22.14 -6.41 8.63
CA PRO A 26 21.20 -6.36 9.75
C PRO A 26 20.94 -4.94 10.22
N ARG A 27 21.90 -4.03 10.05
CA ARG A 27 21.84 -2.62 10.49
C ARG A 27 22.72 -1.73 9.63
N VAL A 28 22.15 -0.61 9.19
CA VAL A 28 22.91 0.49 8.57
C VAL A 28 23.27 1.50 9.66
N TYR A 29 24.54 1.54 10.07
CA TYR A 29 25.05 2.46 11.09
C TYR A 29 25.42 3.82 10.50
N ALA A 30 24.46 4.48 9.84
CA ALA A 30 24.64 5.79 9.21
C ALA A 30 23.52 6.77 9.62
N ARG A 31 23.77 8.07 9.47
CA ARG A 31 22.69 9.07 9.54
C ARG A 31 22.00 9.07 8.18
N ILE A 32 20.79 8.54 8.13
CA ILE A 32 20.03 8.44 6.87
C ILE A 32 19.32 9.76 6.62
N ILE A 33 19.38 10.24 5.38
CA ILE A 33 18.63 11.38 4.88
C ILE A 33 17.70 10.88 3.79
N ASP A 34 16.39 10.82 4.08
CA ASP A 34 15.35 10.43 3.13
C ASP A 34 14.70 11.67 2.53
N LEU A 35 14.97 11.89 1.25
CA LEU A 35 14.42 13.04 0.52
C LEU A 35 12.92 12.94 0.27
N GLN A 36 12.35 11.72 0.24
CA GLN A 36 10.90 11.53 0.09
C GLN A 36 10.16 12.01 1.35
N VAL A 37 10.71 11.72 2.52
CA VAL A 37 10.17 12.20 3.80
C VAL A 37 10.32 13.72 3.92
N CYS A 38 11.46 14.27 3.50
CA CYS A 38 11.66 15.72 3.45
C CYS A 38 10.62 16.43 2.56
N ALA A 39 10.36 15.90 1.36
CA ALA A 39 9.36 16.44 0.44
C ALA A 39 7.95 16.37 1.04
N TRP A 40 7.57 15.24 1.64
CA TRP A 40 6.28 15.08 2.31
C TRP A 40 6.08 16.09 3.43
N LEU A 41 7.09 16.30 4.31
CA LEU A 41 7.01 17.29 5.39
C LEU A 41 6.84 18.72 4.86
N LYS A 42 7.47 19.03 3.73
CA LYS A 42 7.35 20.34 3.08
C LYS A 42 6.05 20.51 2.29
N GLN A 43 5.25 19.45 2.17
CA GLN A 43 4.06 19.38 1.31
C GLN A 43 4.39 19.58 -0.17
N ASP A 44 5.59 19.14 -0.58
CA ASP A 44 6.00 19.12 -1.97
C ASP A 44 5.51 17.79 -2.58
N PRO A 45 4.47 17.78 -3.43
CA PRO A 45 3.92 16.55 -3.98
C PRO A 45 4.96 15.82 -4.81
N ILE A 46 5.04 14.51 -4.60
CA ILE A 46 5.87 13.61 -5.41
C ILE A 46 4.93 12.89 -6.36
N GLU A 47 4.86 13.35 -7.60
CA GLU A 47 4.04 12.73 -8.66
C GLU A 47 4.77 11.57 -9.36
N SER A 48 6.08 11.47 -9.18
CA SER A 48 6.98 10.51 -9.83
C SER A 48 7.83 9.78 -8.79
N ASP A 49 8.09 8.50 -8.99
CA ASP A 49 9.04 7.72 -8.19
C ASP A 49 10.50 8.16 -8.41
N ARG A 50 10.74 9.08 -9.35
CA ARG A 50 12.07 9.62 -9.67
C ARG A 50 12.32 10.97 -9.02
N ILE A 51 13.43 11.03 -8.30
CA ILE A 51 13.93 12.26 -7.71
C ILE A 51 14.23 13.36 -8.73
N SER A 52 14.70 13.00 -9.93
CA SER A 52 15.05 13.95 -10.99
C SER A 52 13.85 14.78 -11.42
N THR A 53 12.67 14.15 -11.55
CA THR A 53 11.41 14.83 -11.82
C THR A 53 11.04 15.79 -10.69
N TRP A 54 11.12 15.33 -9.44
CA TRP A 54 10.79 16.15 -8.28
C TRP A 54 11.71 17.37 -8.15
N ILE A 55 13.02 17.20 -8.35
CA ILE A 55 14.00 18.28 -8.32
C ILE A 55 13.72 19.29 -9.44
N GLU A 56 13.50 18.84 -10.68
CA GLU A 56 13.21 19.74 -11.80
C GLU A 56 11.96 20.61 -11.56
N GLU A 57 10.92 20.04 -10.94
CA GLU A 57 9.65 20.72 -10.68
C GLU A 57 9.74 21.73 -9.52
N HIS A 58 10.52 21.41 -8.49
CA HIS A 58 10.49 22.14 -7.22
C HIS A 58 11.78 22.91 -6.90
N HIS A 59 12.88 22.63 -7.63
CA HIS A 59 14.21 23.12 -7.30
C HIS A 59 15.06 23.43 -8.55
N SER A 60 15.31 24.71 -8.79
CA SER A 60 16.11 25.24 -9.92
C SER A 60 17.63 25.06 -9.76
N VAL A 61 18.07 23.90 -9.29
CA VAL A 61 19.46 23.66 -8.87
C VAL A 61 20.28 23.06 -10.01
N LEU A 62 19.72 22.09 -10.74
CA LEU A 62 20.36 21.40 -11.87
C LEU A 62 19.27 20.90 -12.84
N GLN A 63 19.37 21.22 -14.14
CA GLN A 63 18.52 20.64 -15.18
C GLN A 63 19.22 19.40 -15.75
N PHE A 64 18.53 18.26 -15.78
CA PHE A 64 19.06 17.03 -16.37
C PHE A 64 18.69 16.95 -17.84
N ASP A 65 19.64 16.55 -18.70
CA ASP A 65 19.34 16.34 -20.11
C ASP A 65 18.55 15.04 -20.29
N LYS A 66 17.24 15.17 -20.55
CA LYS A 66 16.32 14.05 -20.81
C LYS A 66 16.65 13.29 -22.10
N SER A 67 17.57 13.78 -22.94
CA SER A 67 18.06 13.08 -24.14
C SER A 67 18.64 11.68 -23.83
N LEU A 68 19.08 11.46 -22.59
CA LEU A 68 19.60 10.19 -22.10
C LEU A 68 18.53 9.09 -21.95
N ASP A 69 17.23 9.42 -21.96
CA ASP A 69 16.13 8.43 -21.87
C ASP A 69 15.76 7.76 -23.21
N ALA A 70 16.30 8.25 -24.33
CA ALA A 70 15.92 7.80 -25.68
C ALA A 70 16.71 6.58 -26.22
N TYR A 71 17.79 6.13 -25.56
CA TYR A 71 18.69 5.11 -26.10
C TYR A 71 18.34 3.68 -25.62
N LYS A 72 18.16 2.76 -26.58
CA LYS A 72 17.61 1.40 -26.39
C LYS A 72 18.60 0.25 -26.69
N ASP A 73 19.91 0.50 -26.77
CA ASP A 73 20.87 -0.50 -27.25
C ASP A 73 21.95 -0.91 -26.22
N ASP A 74 22.65 -2.02 -26.49
CA ASP A 74 23.51 -2.84 -25.59
C ASP A 74 24.67 -2.14 -24.82
N SER A 75 24.82 -0.81 -24.94
CA SER A 75 25.68 0.03 -24.07
C SER A 75 25.08 0.32 -22.68
N HIS A 76 24.14 -0.53 -22.25
CA HIS A 76 23.27 -0.33 -21.08
C HIS A 76 24.01 -0.12 -19.75
N ARG A 77 25.19 -0.71 -19.55
CA ARG A 77 25.91 -0.61 -18.26
C ARG A 77 26.56 0.75 -18.05
N GLU A 78 27.33 1.24 -19.02
CA GLU A 78 28.01 2.53 -18.91
C GLU A 78 26.98 3.67 -18.81
N MET A 79 25.93 3.60 -19.65
CA MET A 79 24.85 4.58 -19.61
C MET A 79 24.09 4.56 -18.27
N ALA A 80 23.78 3.38 -17.73
CA ALA A 80 23.18 3.26 -16.41
C ALA A 80 24.09 3.83 -15.31
N CYS A 81 25.39 3.57 -15.37
CA CYS A 81 26.38 4.16 -14.44
C CYS A 81 26.41 5.68 -14.54
N PHE A 82 26.38 6.26 -15.74
CA PHE A 82 26.32 7.72 -15.94
C PHE A 82 25.03 8.32 -15.37
N LYS A 83 23.87 7.70 -15.62
CA LYS A 83 22.59 8.14 -15.04
C LYS A 83 22.61 8.11 -13.52
N ILE A 84 23.04 7.00 -12.93
CA ILE A 84 23.14 6.85 -11.47
C ILE A 84 24.13 7.86 -10.88
N ALA A 85 25.28 8.08 -11.52
CA ALA A 85 26.25 9.07 -11.07
C ALA A 85 25.65 10.49 -11.09
N GLY A 86 24.92 10.84 -12.16
CA GLY A 86 24.18 12.09 -12.27
C GLY A 86 23.16 12.25 -11.15
N GLU A 87 22.34 11.23 -10.89
CA GLU A 87 21.39 11.24 -9.79
C GLU A 87 22.08 11.42 -8.45
N VAL A 88 23.12 10.65 -8.12
CA VAL A 88 23.88 10.77 -6.85
C VAL A 88 24.40 12.19 -6.63
N LEU A 89 24.86 12.87 -7.69
CA LEU A 89 25.27 14.27 -7.61
C LEU A 89 24.07 15.19 -7.30
N LEU A 90 22.90 14.93 -7.90
CA LEU A 90 21.66 15.66 -7.57
C LEU A 90 21.30 15.50 -6.09
N TYR A 91 21.30 14.27 -5.56
CA TYR A 91 21.08 14.00 -4.13
C TYR A 91 22.02 14.84 -3.24
N ALA A 92 23.31 14.83 -3.54
CA ALA A 92 24.30 15.58 -2.77
C ALA A 92 24.08 17.10 -2.86
N SER A 93 23.69 17.61 -4.03
CA SER A 93 23.46 19.05 -4.25
C SER A 93 22.20 19.59 -3.55
N ILE A 94 21.14 18.78 -3.47
CA ILE A 94 19.83 19.25 -3.00
C ILE A 94 19.69 19.21 -1.49
N VAL A 95 20.34 18.27 -0.81
CA VAL A 95 20.30 18.12 0.65
C VAL A 95 20.59 19.42 1.41
N PRO A 96 21.68 20.18 1.13
CA PRO A 96 21.93 21.42 1.89
C PRO A 96 20.84 22.47 1.69
N ILE A 97 20.23 22.52 0.50
CA ILE A 97 19.16 23.46 0.17
C ILE A 97 17.88 23.10 0.93
N ILE A 98 17.50 21.82 0.92
CA ILE A 98 16.34 21.32 1.67
C ILE A 98 16.55 21.49 3.17
N GLU A 99 17.72 21.13 3.68
CA GLU A 99 18.05 21.31 5.10
C GLU A 99 17.92 22.78 5.50
N GLN A 100 18.46 23.72 4.71
CA GLN A 100 18.32 25.15 4.98
C GLN A 100 16.85 25.60 4.93
N GLN A 101 16.09 25.17 3.92
CA GLN A 101 14.68 25.52 3.78
C GLN A 101 13.84 24.98 4.94
N MET A 102 14.03 23.72 5.35
CA MET A 102 13.32 23.10 6.47
C MET A 102 13.70 23.71 7.81
N ASN A 103 14.97 24.11 8.00
CA ASN A 103 15.40 24.83 9.21
C ASN A 103 14.69 26.18 9.34
N LYS A 104 14.48 26.92 8.24
CA LYS A 104 13.74 28.21 8.27
C LYS A 104 12.31 28.09 8.81
N ILE A 105 11.69 26.93 8.63
CA ILE A 105 10.31 26.62 9.07
C ILE A 105 10.27 25.63 10.23
N ASN A 106 11.41 25.40 10.91
CA ASN A 106 11.55 24.49 12.06
C ASN A 106 11.15 23.03 11.83
N LEU A 107 11.06 22.57 10.57
CA LEU A 107 10.72 21.17 10.26
C LEU A 107 11.92 20.21 10.36
N TRP A 108 13.14 20.72 10.25
CA TRP A 108 14.34 19.87 10.28
C TRP A 108 14.52 19.12 11.61
N ASN A 109 14.20 19.79 12.72
CA ASN A 109 14.25 19.14 14.04
C ASN A 109 13.20 18.03 14.16
N TYR A 110 11.97 18.28 13.69
CA TYR A 110 10.90 17.28 13.68
C TYR A 110 11.26 16.08 12.81
N TYR A 111 11.81 16.32 11.62
CA TYR A 111 12.34 15.30 10.72
C TYR A 111 13.36 14.37 11.42
N ILE A 112 14.36 14.92 12.10
CA ILE A 112 15.42 14.13 12.75
C ILE A 112 14.92 13.39 14.00
N THR A 113 14.06 14.03 14.78
CA THR A 113 13.69 13.53 16.12
C THR A 113 12.46 12.63 16.11
N ILE A 114 11.62 12.71 15.08
CA ILE A 114 10.35 11.97 14.99
C ILE A 114 10.33 11.09 13.76
N GLU A 115 10.43 11.66 12.55
CA GLU A 115 10.22 10.90 11.31
C GLU A 115 11.32 9.84 11.07
N MET A 116 12.59 10.22 11.18
CA MET A 116 13.69 9.27 10.95
C MET A 116 13.76 8.13 12.00
N PRO A 117 13.50 8.37 13.31
CA PRO A 117 13.31 7.29 14.27
C PRO A 117 12.10 6.40 13.99
N ALA A 118 10.97 6.98 13.57
CA ALA A 118 9.77 6.21 13.22
C ALA A 118 10.03 5.27 12.02
N LEU A 119 10.80 5.72 11.03
CA LEU A 119 11.21 4.90 9.89
C LEU A 119 11.94 3.62 10.33
N ASN A 120 12.81 3.70 11.35
CA ASN A 120 13.48 2.51 11.89
C ASN A 120 12.49 1.54 12.53
N ILE A 121 11.46 2.04 13.24
CA ILE A 121 10.41 1.20 13.83
C ILE A 121 9.62 0.50 12.72
N MET A 122 9.22 1.25 11.68
CA MET A 122 8.53 0.69 10.52
C MET A 122 9.34 -0.40 9.83
N LEU A 123 10.65 -0.18 9.64
CA LEU A 123 11.54 -1.18 9.05
C LEU A 123 11.56 -2.47 9.89
N GLN A 124 11.64 -2.37 11.22
CA GLN A 124 11.59 -3.55 12.09
C GLN A 124 10.25 -4.27 11.98
N MET A 125 9.13 -3.53 11.95
CA MET A 125 7.80 -4.12 11.75
C MET A 125 7.71 -4.86 10.41
N LEU A 126 8.20 -4.26 9.31
CA LEU A 126 8.20 -4.86 7.98
C LEU A 126 9.07 -6.12 7.91
N LEU A 127 10.26 -6.07 8.49
CA LEU A 127 11.16 -7.22 8.53
C LEU A 127 10.57 -8.34 9.38
N ASN A 128 9.95 -8.03 10.51
CA ASN A 128 9.33 -9.04 11.38
C ASN A 128 8.13 -9.71 10.72
N GLY A 129 7.29 -8.93 10.04
CA GLY A 129 6.04 -9.40 9.46
C GLY A 129 5.02 -9.80 10.53
N ILE A 130 3.95 -10.47 10.09
CA ILE A 130 2.90 -11.00 10.97
C ILE A 130 2.72 -12.50 10.67
N LEU A 131 2.50 -13.28 11.72
CA LEU A 131 2.16 -14.69 11.65
C LEU A 131 0.65 -14.86 11.41
N ILE A 132 0.29 -15.70 10.45
CA ILE A 132 -1.11 -16.04 10.14
C ILE A 132 -1.28 -17.56 10.22
N ASP A 133 -2.35 -17.99 10.89
CA ASP A 133 -2.81 -19.38 10.88
C ASP A 133 -3.59 -19.64 9.59
N ARG A 134 -3.00 -20.45 8.69
CA ARG A 134 -3.57 -20.73 7.38
C ARG A 134 -4.85 -21.57 7.47
N GLU A 135 -4.95 -22.46 8.46
CA GLU A 135 -6.14 -23.31 8.61
C GLU A 135 -7.33 -22.48 9.09
N GLU A 136 -7.09 -21.59 10.06
CA GLU A 136 -8.12 -20.64 10.52
C GLU A 136 -8.59 -19.72 9.39
N LEU A 137 -7.66 -19.22 8.55
CA LEU A 137 -8.00 -18.39 7.40
C LEU A 137 -8.90 -19.11 6.38
N ILE A 138 -8.65 -20.41 6.14
CA ILE A 138 -9.49 -21.22 5.25
C ILE A 138 -10.89 -21.42 5.85
N ASN A 139 -10.97 -21.71 7.15
CA ASN A 139 -12.25 -21.87 7.86
C ASN A 139 -13.07 -20.58 7.81
N ASP A 140 -12.45 -19.43 8.11
CA ASP A 140 -13.07 -18.11 8.01
C ASP A 140 -13.61 -17.84 6.60
N ARG A 141 -12.85 -18.25 5.58
CA ARG A 141 -13.27 -18.14 4.17
C ARG A 141 -14.57 -18.89 3.90
N GLU A 142 -14.66 -20.14 4.35
CA GLU A 142 -15.84 -20.98 4.17
C GLU A 142 -17.06 -20.44 4.93
N ASP A 143 -16.86 -19.90 6.13
CA ASP A 143 -17.91 -19.27 6.93
C ASP A 143 -18.48 -18.03 6.24
N LEU A 144 -17.60 -17.16 5.71
CA LEU A 144 -18.03 -15.97 4.96
C LEU A 144 -18.79 -16.35 3.68
N LEU A 145 -18.32 -17.35 2.92
CA LEU A 145 -19.02 -17.84 1.72
C LEU A 145 -20.40 -18.42 2.07
N THR A 146 -20.48 -19.17 3.16
CA THR A 146 -21.74 -19.72 3.67
C THR A 146 -22.71 -18.61 4.06
N LEU A 147 -22.22 -17.56 4.73
CA LEU A 147 -23.03 -16.39 5.09
C LEU A 147 -23.50 -15.62 3.84
N MET A 148 -22.63 -15.42 2.85
CA MET A 148 -23.00 -14.80 1.58
C MET A 148 -24.14 -15.56 0.90
N ASN A 149 -24.02 -16.89 0.80
CA ASN A 149 -25.06 -17.75 0.22
C ASN A 149 -26.40 -17.63 0.97
N LYS A 150 -26.37 -17.59 2.32
CA LYS A 150 -27.57 -17.37 3.13
C LYS A 150 -28.24 -16.03 2.81
N LEU A 151 -27.46 -14.95 2.72
CA LEU A 151 -27.96 -13.61 2.39
C LEU A 151 -28.54 -13.54 0.98
N GLU A 152 -27.91 -14.19 -0.01
CA GLU A 152 -28.45 -14.28 -1.37
C GLU A 152 -29.80 -15.00 -1.39
N LEU A 153 -29.92 -16.14 -0.72
CA LEU A 153 -31.17 -16.90 -0.66
C LEU A 153 -32.29 -16.10 0.00
N GLN A 154 -31.99 -15.34 1.06
CA GLN A 154 -32.95 -14.43 1.68
C GLN A 154 -33.39 -13.33 0.70
N ALA A 155 -32.46 -12.73 -0.03
CA ALA A 155 -32.77 -11.72 -1.05
C ALA A 155 -33.63 -12.29 -2.19
N TYR A 156 -33.35 -13.51 -2.66
CA TYR A 156 -34.15 -14.18 -3.69
C TYR A 156 -35.57 -14.46 -3.23
N ARG A 157 -35.78 -14.80 -1.96
CA ARG A 157 -37.13 -15.00 -1.39
C ARG A 157 -37.93 -13.70 -1.37
N LEU A 158 -37.30 -12.57 -1.07
CA LEU A 158 -37.98 -11.26 -1.05
C LEU A 158 -38.44 -10.81 -2.44
N VAL A 159 -37.60 -11.01 -3.46
CA VAL A 159 -37.87 -10.54 -4.83
C VAL A 159 -38.50 -11.65 -5.72
N LYS A 160 -38.63 -12.87 -5.19
CA LYS A 160 -39.15 -14.06 -5.87
C LYS A 160 -38.43 -14.43 -7.18
N ARG A 161 -37.17 -14.02 -7.32
CA ARG A 161 -36.31 -14.36 -8.47
C ARG A 161 -34.83 -14.31 -8.11
N ARG A 162 -34.00 -14.98 -8.90
CA ARG A 162 -32.54 -14.92 -8.79
C ARG A 162 -31.98 -13.67 -9.47
N PHE A 163 -30.90 -13.12 -8.93
CA PHE A 163 -30.14 -12.00 -9.49
C PHE A 163 -28.75 -11.95 -8.85
N LYS A 164 -27.79 -11.19 -9.40
CA LYS A 164 -26.47 -11.09 -8.78
C LYS A 164 -26.43 -9.94 -7.76
N MET A 165 -26.17 -10.26 -6.48
CA MET A 165 -26.11 -9.27 -5.39
C MET A 165 -24.94 -8.27 -5.51
N ASN A 166 -23.89 -8.62 -6.26
CA ASN A 166 -22.75 -7.74 -6.53
C ASN A 166 -22.92 -6.85 -7.78
N ARG A 167 -23.91 -7.11 -8.65
CA ARG A 167 -24.06 -6.38 -9.90
C ARG A 167 -24.93 -5.14 -9.74
N GLN A 168 -24.31 -3.97 -9.82
CA GLN A 168 -25.02 -2.68 -9.64
C GLN A 168 -26.24 -2.52 -10.54
N LYS A 169 -26.16 -2.92 -11.82
CA LYS A 169 -27.28 -2.82 -12.77
C LYS A 169 -28.50 -3.62 -12.33
N ASP A 170 -28.29 -4.85 -11.82
CA ASP A 170 -29.38 -5.71 -11.32
C ASP A 170 -30.04 -5.06 -10.10
N LEU A 171 -29.24 -4.55 -9.15
CA LEU A 171 -29.74 -3.89 -7.95
C LEU A 171 -30.52 -2.62 -8.26
N ILE A 172 -30.06 -1.80 -9.22
CA ILE A 172 -30.77 -0.58 -9.65
C ILE A 172 -32.16 -0.97 -10.19
N LYS A 173 -32.21 -1.95 -11.09
CA LYS A 173 -33.48 -2.41 -11.67
C LYS A 173 -34.42 -2.91 -10.58
N ILE A 174 -33.93 -3.74 -9.66
CA ILE A 174 -34.76 -4.31 -8.59
C ILE A 174 -35.26 -3.21 -7.65
N LEU A 175 -34.36 -2.39 -7.10
CA LEU A 175 -34.72 -1.41 -6.08
C LEU A 175 -35.67 -0.34 -6.63
N TYR A 176 -35.45 0.13 -7.85
CA TYR A 176 -36.13 1.32 -8.36
C TYR A 176 -37.18 1.02 -9.43
N SER A 177 -36.96 0.02 -10.28
CA SER A 177 -37.92 -0.34 -11.34
C SER A 177 -38.96 -1.36 -10.87
N GLU A 178 -38.57 -2.32 -10.02
CA GLU A 178 -39.48 -3.39 -9.56
C GLU A 178 -40.10 -3.07 -8.18
N LEU A 179 -39.29 -2.61 -7.22
CA LEU A 179 -39.76 -2.26 -5.87
C LEU A 179 -40.21 -0.80 -5.73
N HIS A 180 -40.03 0.01 -6.79
CA HIS A 180 -40.43 1.42 -6.83
C HIS A 180 -39.95 2.26 -5.62
N LEU A 181 -38.77 1.96 -5.09
CA LEU A 181 -38.16 2.72 -4.00
C LEU A 181 -37.75 4.12 -4.49
N PRO A 182 -37.65 5.13 -3.59
CA PRO A 182 -37.27 6.48 -3.99
C PRO A 182 -35.86 6.50 -4.59
N ILE A 183 -35.65 7.31 -5.63
CA ILE A 183 -34.36 7.44 -6.32
C ILE A 183 -33.62 8.66 -5.77
N GLN A 184 -32.36 8.49 -5.39
CA GLN A 184 -31.41 9.58 -5.20
C GLN A 184 -30.32 9.48 -6.26
N ARG A 185 -29.89 10.63 -6.79
CA ARG A 185 -28.74 10.74 -7.71
C ARG A 185 -27.55 11.40 -7.02
N THR A 186 -26.36 10.98 -7.40
CA THR A 186 -25.10 11.64 -7.05
C THR A 186 -24.94 12.96 -7.82
N PRO A 187 -24.00 13.85 -7.43
CA PRO A 187 -23.71 15.08 -8.18
C PRO A 187 -23.42 14.85 -9.67
N HIS A 188 -22.85 13.69 -10.02
CA HIS A 188 -22.57 13.28 -11.40
C HIS A 188 -23.76 12.59 -12.10
N GLY A 189 -24.99 12.75 -11.59
CA GLY A 189 -26.23 12.24 -12.20
C GLY A 189 -26.46 10.73 -12.09
N ARG A 190 -25.50 9.95 -11.57
CA ARG A 190 -25.62 8.49 -11.38
C ARG A 190 -26.54 8.15 -10.22
N ILE A 191 -27.28 7.05 -10.33
CA ILE A 191 -28.15 6.54 -9.25
C ILE A 191 -27.31 6.14 -8.04
N CYS A 192 -27.73 6.58 -6.85
CA CYS A 192 -27.02 6.36 -5.60
C CYS A 192 -27.24 4.93 -5.09
N LEU A 193 -26.15 4.21 -4.83
CA LEU A 193 -26.13 2.90 -4.15
C LEU A 193 -25.14 2.89 -2.98
N LYS A 194 -24.87 4.07 -2.40
CA LYS A 194 -23.98 4.21 -1.24
C LYS A 194 -24.63 3.57 -0.01
N LYS A 195 -23.80 3.01 0.88
CA LYS A 195 -24.25 2.40 2.15
C LYS A 195 -25.19 3.32 2.94
N SER A 196 -24.85 4.62 3.03
CA SER A 196 -25.68 5.62 3.72
C SER A 196 -27.10 5.70 3.14
N TYR A 197 -27.25 5.68 1.81
CA TYR A 197 -28.56 5.73 1.18
C TYR A 197 -29.31 4.40 1.27
N LEU A 198 -28.62 3.26 1.11
CA LEU A 198 -29.23 1.94 1.29
C LEU A 198 -29.79 1.75 2.71
N ASN A 199 -29.14 2.32 3.73
CA ASN A 199 -29.66 2.31 5.11
C ASN A 199 -30.97 3.12 5.23
N ILE A 200 -31.10 4.24 4.53
CA ILE A 200 -32.35 4.99 4.47
C ILE A 200 -33.42 4.15 3.77
N LEU A 201 -33.11 3.54 2.62
CA LEU A 201 -34.04 2.66 1.91
C LEU A 201 -34.44 1.42 2.72
N ALA A 202 -33.59 0.96 3.64
CA ALA A 202 -33.87 -0.18 4.51
C ALA A 202 -35.08 0.05 5.43
N THR A 203 -35.42 1.32 5.72
CA THR A 203 -36.65 1.68 6.46
C THR A 203 -37.92 1.39 5.66
N LYS A 204 -37.82 1.31 4.32
CA LYS A 204 -38.95 1.09 3.41
C LYS A 204 -39.07 -0.35 2.93
N HIS A 205 -37.94 -1.05 2.81
CA HIS A 205 -37.92 -2.43 2.35
C HIS A 205 -36.71 -3.19 2.94
N PRO A 206 -36.83 -4.48 3.30
CA PRO A 206 -35.72 -5.23 3.91
C PRO A 206 -34.54 -5.51 2.96
N LEU A 207 -34.77 -5.58 1.65
CA LEU A 207 -33.72 -5.89 0.65
C LEU A 207 -32.47 -4.98 0.71
N PRO A 208 -32.58 -3.63 0.77
CA PRO A 208 -31.43 -2.74 0.98
C PRO A 208 -30.50 -3.12 2.15
N LYS A 209 -31.06 -3.64 3.25
CA LYS A 209 -30.28 -4.11 4.41
C LYS A 209 -29.47 -5.35 4.03
N LEU A 210 -30.10 -6.35 3.41
CA LEU A 210 -29.42 -7.55 2.93
C LEU A 210 -28.31 -7.25 1.91
N ILE A 211 -28.53 -6.30 1.00
CA ILE A 211 -27.50 -5.85 0.05
C ILE A 211 -26.30 -5.27 0.79
N THR A 212 -26.56 -4.46 1.82
CA THR A 212 -25.52 -3.79 2.60
C THR A 212 -24.72 -4.79 3.43
N GLU A 213 -25.37 -5.80 4.00
CA GLU A 213 -24.72 -6.90 4.72
C GLU A 213 -23.91 -7.77 3.75
N TYR A 214 -24.49 -8.21 2.64
CA TYR A 214 -23.81 -9.01 1.62
C TYR A 214 -22.51 -8.33 1.14
N ARG A 215 -22.57 -7.03 0.84
CA ARG A 215 -21.40 -6.27 0.40
C ARG A 215 -20.32 -6.14 1.48
N GLN A 216 -20.69 -6.15 2.77
CA GLN A 216 -19.73 -6.14 3.86
C GLN A 216 -19.01 -7.48 3.97
N VAL A 217 -19.77 -8.58 3.89
CA VAL A 217 -19.20 -9.93 3.92
C VAL A 217 -18.30 -10.16 2.70
N GLN A 218 -18.79 -9.83 1.50
CA GLN A 218 -18.00 -9.91 0.27
C GLN A 218 -16.72 -9.08 0.36
N SER A 219 -16.82 -7.88 0.92
CA SER A 219 -15.67 -7.01 1.16
C SER A 219 -14.64 -7.62 2.12
N ALA A 220 -15.09 -8.29 3.19
CA ALA A 220 -14.19 -8.94 4.14
C ALA A 220 -13.47 -10.12 3.47
N LEU A 221 -14.19 -10.90 2.66
CA LEU A 221 -13.62 -11.96 1.84
C LEU A 221 -12.56 -11.41 0.86
N ASP A 222 -12.95 -10.46 0.00
CA ASP A 222 -12.08 -9.95 -1.08
C ASP A 222 -10.87 -9.16 -0.54
N ARG A 223 -11.05 -8.33 0.50
CA ARG A 223 -10.01 -7.40 0.96
C ARG A 223 -9.16 -7.91 2.13
N CYS A 224 -9.67 -8.85 2.91
CA CYS A 224 -8.92 -9.43 4.02
C CYS A 224 -8.47 -10.84 3.64
N ILE A 225 -9.41 -11.77 3.45
CA ILE A 225 -9.09 -13.19 3.31
C ILE A 225 -8.31 -13.48 2.02
N ASP A 226 -8.87 -13.18 0.85
CA ASP A 226 -8.25 -13.47 -0.43
C ASP A 226 -6.91 -12.70 -0.61
N ARG A 227 -6.80 -11.51 -0.01
CA ARG A 227 -5.55 -10.73 0.02
C ARG A 227 -4.47 -11.39 0.88
N PHE A 228 -4.82 -11.86 2.07
CA PHE A 228 -3.87 -12.59 2.92
C PHE A 228 -3.41 -13.87 2.23
N GLU A 229 -4.30 -14.62 1.59
CA GLU A 229 -3.91 -15.80 0.80
C GLU A 229 -2.90 -15.45 -0.31
N GLN A 230 -3.07 -14.31 -1.00
CA GLN A 230 -2.11 -13.86 -2.00
C GLN A 230 -0.73 -13.59 -1.37
N TYR A 231 -0.67 -12.86 -0.26
CA TYR A 231 0.59 -12.57 0.43
C TYR A 231 1.29 -13.83 0.97
N ILE A 232 0.50 -14.81 1.41
CA ILE A 232 0.99 -16.11 1.90
C ILE A 232 1.59 -16.94 0.77
N ASN A 233 0.91 -16.98 -0.38
CA ASN A 233 1.29 -17.81 -1.52
C ASN A 233 2.29 -17.11 -2.46
N GLU A 234 2.60 -15.83 -2.24
CA GLU A 234 3.62 -15.11 -2.99
C GLU A 234 4.99 -15.72 -2.68
N PRO A 235 5.79 -16.13 -3.70
CA PRO A 235 7.12 -16.66 -3.48
C PRO A 235 7.99 -15.54 -2.90
N SER A 236 8.07 -15.47 -1.58
CA SER A 236 8.88 -14.49 -0.86
C SER A 236 10.35 -14.71 -1.22
N LYS A 237 10.89 -13.82 -2.05
CA LYS A 237 12.33 -13.60 -2.23
C LYS A 237 12.98 -13.31 -0.86
N PRO A 238 14.29 -13.59 -0.66
CA PRO A 238 15.02 -14.85 -0.83
C PRO A 238 15.03 -15.71 0.46
N GLN A 239 15.41 -16.99 0.32
CA GLN A 239 15.53 -18.02 1.38
C GLN A 239 16.43 -17.64 2.58
N SER A 240 17.19 -16.55 2.51
CA SER A 240 18.14 -16.11 3.54
C SER A 240 17.48 -15.68 4.86
N LEU A 241 16.35 -14.96 4.80
CA LEU A 241 15.61 -14.55 6.01
C LEU A 241 14.89 -15.73 6.68
N GLN A 242 14.37 -16.67 5.89
CA GLN A 242 13.77 -17.91 6.40
C GLN A 242 14.82 -18.78 7.13
N ARG A 243 16.07 -18.78 6.65
CA ARG A 243 17.18 -19.56 7.22
C ARG A 243 17.65 -19.03 8.57
N LEU A 244 17.82 -17.71 8.71
CA LEU A 244 18.19 -17.06 9.99
C LEU A 244 17.12 -17.22 11.08
N ARG A 245 15.85 -17.47 10.72
CA ARG A 245 14.73 -17.53 11.67
C ARG A 245 14.31 -18.93 12.08
N ARG A 246 14.63 -19.96 11.28
CA ARG A 246 14.50 -21.37 11.70
C ARG A 246 15.41 -21.72 12.89
N GLU A 247 16.52 -21.01 13.06
CA GLU A 247 17.44 -21.19 14.18
C GLU A 247 16.90 -20.59 15.50
N ALA A 248 15.95 -19.65 15.41
CA ALA A 248 15.22 -19.12 16.56
C ALA A 248 14.01 -20.02 16.88
N SER A 249 14.23 -21.24 17.35
CA SER A 249 13.33 -22.06 18.19
C SER A 249 11.79 -21.89 18.13
N TRP A 250 11.18 -21.75 16.96
CA TRP A 250 9.71 -21.83 16.79
C TRP A 250 9.36 -23.13 16.06
N GLN A 251 9.49 -24.26 16.77
CA GLN A 251 8.98 -25.56 16.34
C GLN A 251 7.53 -25.69 16.78
N THR A 252 6.57 -25.33 15.91
CA THR A 252 5.17 -25.79 16.04
C THR A 252 4.67 -26.18 14.66
N GLU A 253 4.00 -27.34 14.59
CA GLU A 253 3.57 -28.04 13.36
C GLU A 253 2.47 -27.33 12.54
N ARG A 254 2.17 -26.05 12.81
CA ARG A 254 1.20 -25.31 12.00
C ARG A 254 1.89 -24.65 10.81
N THR A 255 1.21 -24.65 9.68
CA THR A 255 1.71 -24.01 8.46
C THR A 255 1.54 -22.49 8.59
N TYR A 256 2.50 -21.84 9.22
CA TYR A 256 2.52 -20.38 9.35
C TYR A 256 3.01 -19.74 8.06
N ALA A 257 2.28 -18.73 7.61
CA ALA A 257 2.69 -17.93 6.48
C ALA A 257 2.89 -16.47 6.90
N TYR A 258 3.98 -15.89 6.40
CA TYR A 258 4.41 -14.53 6.72
C TYR A 258 3.89 -13.56 5.66
N CYS A 259 3.15 -12.55 6.09
CA CYS A 259 2.71 -11.46 5.22
C CYS A 259 3.62 -10.25 5.38
N HIS A 260 4.13 -9.74 4.25
CA HIS A 260 4.78 -8.43 4.18
C HIS A 260 3.80 -7.42 3.56
N PHE A 261 3.60 -6.28 4.21
CA PHE A 261 2.83 -5.18 3.64
C PHE A 261 3.77 -4.29 2.83
N SER A 262 3.65 -4.31 1.50
CA SER A 262 4.34 -3.40 0.58
C SER A 262 3.59 -2.09 0.40
#